data_AF-A0A816GP38-F1
#
_entry.id   AF-A0A816GP38-F1
#
_cell.length_a   1.000
_cell.length_b   1.000
_cell.length_c   1.000
_cell.angle_alpha   90.00
_cell.angle_beta   90.00
_cell.angle_gamma   90.00
#
_symmetry.space_group_name_H-M   'P 1'
#
loop_
_entity.id
_entity.type
_entity.pdbx_description
1 polymer ?
#
loop_
_entity_poly.entity_id
_entity_poly.type
_entity_poly.pdbx_seq_one_letter_code
_entity_poly.pdbx_strand_id
1 'polypeptide(L)'
;MFTAKKLLWVLKEYGQSWDGAYFRDTVLRQQVIPFLRDSSNVLDTNEVIFLHDKAPCMKANATQHLLEDENVNFWGNSIWPGNSPDMNPAENIGAIIKDKVEELMANEDRRSRYNYDALKTNLENTLKDLENDTDLFIDLLCSMRKRFDALKAADGGHTKF
;
A
#
# COMPACT_ATOMS: atom_id res chain seq x y z
N MET A 1 -11.42 -13.22 -1.20
CA MET A 1 -10.76 -12.90 -2.49
C MET A 1 -10.38 -11.44 -2.40
N PHE A 2 -9.18 -11.03 -2.79
CA PHE A 2 -8.79 -9.61 -2.72
C PHE A 2 -9.50 -8.84 -3.85
N THR A 3 -9.93 -7.61 -3.58
CA THR A 3 -10.94 -6.95 -4.40
C THR A 3 -10.51 -5.65 -5.05
N ALA A 4 -9.25 -5.18 -4.95
CA ALA A 4 -8.84 -3.96 -5.66
C ALA A 4 -8.67 -4.19 -7.17
N LYS A 5 -9.14 -3.24 -7.99
CA LYS A 5 -8.98 -3.21 -9.46
C LYS A 5 -7.80 -2.37 -9.92
N LYS A 6 -7.37 -1.43 -9.09
CA LYS A 6 -6.26 -0.51 -9.35
C LYS A 6 -5.51 -0.16 -8.07
N LEU A 7 -4.36 0.47 -8.17
CA LEU A 7 -3.66 1.03 -6.99
C LEU A 7 -4.08 2.47 -6.70
N LEU A 8 -3.88 2.86 -5.45
CA LEU A 8 -4.01 4.24 -4.99
C LEU A 8 -2.66 4.70 -4.47
N TRP A 9 -2.19 5.84 -4.97
CA TRP A 9 -0.96 6.47 -4.52
C TRP A 9 -1.28 7.78 -3.83
N VAL A 10 -0.71 7.98 -2.64
CA VAL A 10 -0.78 9.26 -1.93
C VAL A 10 0.64 9.79 -1.78
N LEU A 11 0.98 10.77 -2.61
CA LEU A 11 2.25 11.47 -2.53
C LEU A 11 2.11 12.66 -1.58
N LYS A 12 3.11 12.82 -0.72
CA LYS A 12 3.19 13.97 0.18
C LYS A 12 4.30 14.92 -0.27
N GLU A 13 4.01 16.20 -0.22
CA GLU A 13 5.01 17.23 -0.50
C GLU A 13 6.10 17.29 0.58
N TYR A 14 7.28 17.70 0.15
CA TYR A 14 8.45 17.83 1.02
C TYR A 14 8.17 18.79 2.19
N GLY A 15 8.59 18.39 3.39
CA GLY A 15 8.48 19.21 4.61
C GLY A 15 7.15 19.14 5.36
N GLN A 16 6.12 18.49 4.82
CA GLN A 16 4.91 18.19 5.61
C GLN A 16 5.22 17.13 6.69
N SER A 17 4.53 17.17 7.84
CA SER A 17 4.65 16.13 8.89
C SER A 17 3.71 14.95 8.62
N TRP A 18 4.15 13.72 8.89
CA TRP A 18 3.30 12.51 8.85
C TRP A 18 2.82 12.25 10.28
N ASP A 19 1.93 13.09 10.78
CA ASP A 19 1.31 12.86 12.08
C ASP A 19 0.01 12.06 11.93
N GLY A 20 -0.54 11.64 13.08
CA GLY A 20 -1.78 10.87 13.09
C GLY A 20 -2.99 11.63 12.55
N ALA A 21 -3.00 12.97 12.61
CA ALA A 21 -4.11 13.77 12.09
C ALA A 21 -4.06 13.81 10.56
N TYR A 22 -2.90 14.13 9.97
CA TYR A 22 -2.69 14.07 8.52
C TYR A 22 -3.05 12.70 7.96
N PHE A 23 -2.62 11.63 8.63
CA PHE A 23 -2.95 10.27 8.22
C PHE A 23 -4.47 10.01 8.19
N ARG A 24 -5.20 10.37 9.26
CA ARG A 24 -6.65 10.15 9.32
C ARG A 24 -7.42 11.06 8.36
N ASP A 25 -7.07 12.34 8.31
CA ASP A 25 -7.87 13.35 7.62
C ASP A 25 -7.58 13.40 6.13
N THR A 26 -6.32 13.22 5.74
CA THR A 26 -5.92 13.26 4.33
C THR A 26 -5.87 11.85 3.76
N VAL A 27 -5.05 10.95 4.33
CA VAL A 27 -4.85 9.61 3.73
C VAL A 27 -6.12 8.77 3.82
N LEU A 28 -6.72 8.64 5.01
CA LEU A 28 -7.90 7.79 5.16
C LEU A 28 -9.18 8.44 4.62
N ARG A 29 -9.59 9.59 5.20
CA ARG A 29 -10.88 10.20 4.88
C ARG A 29 -11.01 10.71 3.45
N GLN A 30 -9.97 11.33 2.90
CA GLN A 30 -10.06 11.94 1.57
C GLN A 30 -9.65 10.98 0.44
N GLN A 31 -8.82 9.98 0.72
CA GLN A 31 -8.27 9.11 -0.33
C GLN A 31 -8.75 7.66 -0.19
N VAL A 32 -8.34 6.95 0.88
CA VAL A 32 -8.57 5.50 1.01
C VAL A 32 -10.05 5.15 1.14
N ILE A 33 -10.80 5.82 2.01
CA ILE A 33 -12.22 5.47 2.26
C ILE A 33 -13.09 5.71 1.01
N PRO A 34 -12.99 6.86 0.31
CA PRO A 34 -13.67 7.05 -0.97
C PRO A 34 -13.26 6.01 -2.01
N PHE A 35 -11.96 5.67 -2.08
CA PHE A 35 -11.47 4.64 -3.00
C PHE A 35 -12.12 3.28 -2.76
N LEU A 36 -12.22 2.84 -1.51
CA LEU A 36 -12.83 1.55 -1.14
C LEU A 36 -14.35 1.50 -1.41
N ARG A 37 -15.03 2.65 -1.41
CA ARG A 37 -16.48 2.79 -1.65
C ARG A 37 -16.85 2.93 -3.13
N ASP A 38 -15.87 3.03 -4.02
CA ASP A 38 -16.08 3.21 -5.45
C ASP A 38 -15.97 1.87 -6.19
N SER A 39 -17.08 1.44 -6.80
CA SER A 39 -17.17 0.17 -7.53
C SER A 39 -16.31 0.13 -8.81
N SER A 40 -15.78 1.27 -9.27
CA SER A 40 -14.76 1.29 -10.33
C SER A 40 -13.37 0.90 -9.82
N ASN A 41 -13.11 1.06 -8.51
CA ASN A 41 -11.82 0.80 -7.88
C ASN A 41 -11.73 -0.57 -7.22
N VAL A 42 -12.87 -1.19 -6.88
CA VAL A 42 -12.94 -2.52 -6.27
C VAL A 42 -13.92 -3.46 -6.99
N LEU A 43 -13.75 -4.77 -6.85
CA LEU A 43 -14.60 -5.83 -7.41
C LEU A 43 -16.00 -5.78 -6.79
N ASP A 44 -16.07 -5.70 -5.47
CA ASP A 44 -17.31 -5.53 -4.71
C ASP A 44 -17.03 -4.65 -3.48
N THR A 45 -17.77 -3.55 -3.37
CA THR A 45 -17.67 -2.59 -2.26
C THR A 45 -18.20 -3.16 -0.94
N ASN A 46 -19.02 -4.22 -0.98
CA ASN A 46 -19.57 -4.86 0.22
C ASN A 46 -18.64 -5.94 0.80
N GLU A 47 -17.76 -6.51 -0.04
CA GLU A 47 -16.82 -7.58 0.35
C GLU A 47 -15.38 -7.08 0.56
N VAL A 48 -15.12 -5.79 0.33
CA VAL A 48 -13.78 -5.22 0.50
C VAL A 48 -13.35 -5.28 1.96
N ILE A 49 -12.12 -5.74 2.20
CA ILE A 49 -11.48 -5.73 3.51
C ILE A 49 -10.19 -4.92 3.39
N PHE A 50 -10.10 -3.84 4.15
CA PHE A 50 -8.91 -3.03 4.25
C PHE A 50 -7.85 -3.72 5.11
N LEU A 51 -6.72 -4.05 4.50
CA LEU A 51 -5.58 -4.67 5.16
C LEU A 51 -4.49 -3.63 5.40
N HIS A 52 -3.92 -3.62 6.60
CA HIS A 52 -2.85 -2.70 6.96
C HIS A 52 -1.91 -3.32 7.99
N ASP A 53 -0.70 -2.76 8.08
CA ASP A 53 0.29 -3.17 9.08
C ASP A 53 0.01 -2.54 10.46
N LYS A 54 0.89 -2.79 11.44
CA LYS A 54 0.79 -2.21 12.79
C LYS A 54 1.62 -0.93 12.95
N ALA A 55 1.81 -0.14 11.89
CA ALA A 55 2.45 1.16 11.99
C ALA A 55 1.77 2.03 13.06
N PRO A 56 2.50 2.92 13.78
CA PRO A 56 1.92 3.72 14.87
C PRO A 56 0.65 4.50 14.49
N CYS A 57 0.56 5.02 13.26
CA CYS A 57 -0.63 5.73 12.76
C CYS A 57 -1.84 4.80 12.59
N MET A 58 -1.65 3.55 12.15
CA MET A 58 -2.71 2.55 12.00
C MET A 58 -3.15 1.97 13.34
N LYS A 59 -2.18 1.69 14.22
CA LYS A 59 -2.40 1.06 15.53
C LYS A 59 -3.17 1.97 16.49
N ALA A 60 -3.07 3.29 16.34
CA ALA A 60 -3.70 4.25 17.25
C ALA A 60 -5.22 4.05 17.36
N ASN A 61 -5.76 4.09 18.58
CA ASN A 61 -7.20 3.92 18.83
C ASN A 61 -8.06 4.90 18.03
N ALA A 62 -7.62 6.15 17.88
CA ALA A 62 -8.32 7.15 17.08
C ALA A 62 -8.46 6.75 15.60
N THR A 63 -7.50 5.99 15.06
CA THR A 63 -7.55 5.49 13.69
C THR A 63 -8.44 4.26 13.58
N GLN A 64 -8.37 3.35 14.55
CA GLN A 64 -9.26 2.18 14.61
C GLN A 64 -10.73 2.60 14.73
N HIS A 65 -11.06 3.50 15.66
CA HIS A 65 -12.42 4.04 15.81
C HIS A 65 -12.88 4.78 14.56
N LEU A 66 -12.01 5.53 13.88
CA LEU A 66 -12.37 6.19 12.63
C LEU A 66 -12.84 5.18 11.57
N LEU A 67 -12.11 4.07 11.39
CA LEU A 67 -12.47 3.05 10.43
C LEU A 67 -13.78 2.35 10.80
N GLU A 68 -14.01 2.12 12.10
CA GLU A 68 -15.27 1.58 12.63
C GLU A 68 -16.45 2.54 12.41
N ASP A 69 -16.30 3.82 12.76
CA ASP A 69 -17.32 4.87 12.58
C ASP A 69 -17.67 5.07 11.10
N GLU A 70 -16.69 4.93 10.21
CA GLU A 70 -16.87 4.96 8.75
C GLU A 70 -17.35 3.63 8.17
N ASN A 71 -17.68 2.63 9.01
CA ASN A 71 -18.15 1.31 8.59
C ASN A 71 -17.24 0.63 7.56
N VAL A 72 -15.93 0.83 7.69
CA VAL A 72 -14.93 0.14 6.87
C VAL A 72 -14.72 -1.25 7.45
N ASN A 73 -14.80 -2.30 6.63
CA ASN A 73 -14.36 -3.63 7.04
C ASN A 73 -12.82 -3.67 6.97
N PHE A 74 -12.14 -3.96 8.07
CA PHE A 74 -10.68 -3.97 8.10
C PHE A 74 -10.10 -4.99 9.08
N TRP A 75 -8.83 -5.33 8.89
CA TRP A 75 -8.08 -6.16 9.84
C TRP A 75 -7.44 -5.29 10.92
N GLY A 76 -8.16 -5.13 12.03
CA GLY A 76 -7.68 -4.34 13.16
C GLY A 76 -6.53 -4.99 13.94
N ASN A 77 -6.16 -4.34 15.03
CA ASN A 77 -5.02 -4.71 15.87
C ASN A 77 -5.06 -6.14 16.43
N SER A 78 -6.23 -6.78 16.50
CA SER A 78 -6.39 -8.15 16.99
C SER A 78 -6.11 -9.22 15.92
N ILE A 79 -6.12 -8.87 14.64
CA ILE A 79 -6.03 -9.83 13.52
C ILE A 79 -4.63 -9.82 12.90
N TRP A 80 -4.09 -8.65 12.54
CA TRP A 80 -2.76 -8.58 11.90
C TRP A 80 -1.64 -8.86 12.92
N PRO A 81 -0.72 -9.80 12.68
CA PRO A 81 0.40 -10.03 13.58
C PRO A 81 1.40 -8.86 13.56
N GLY A 82 2.05 -8.59 14.71
CA GLY A 82 3.10 -7.59 14.76
C GLY A 82 4.40 -8.13 14.17
N ASN A 83 5.20 -7.27 13.52
CA ASN A 83 6.50 -7.62 12.94
C ASN A 83 6.44 -8.72 11.86
N SER A 84 5.41 -8.71 11.01
CA SER A 84 5.21 -9.68 9.93
C SER A 84 5.21 -9.02 8.55
N PRO A 85 6.33 -8.39 8.12
CA PRO A 85 6.42 -7.82 6.77
C PRO A 85 6.32 -8.90 5.69
N ASP A 86 6.79 -10.12 5.96
CA ASP A 86 6.72 -11.27 5.06
C ASP A 86 5.27 -11.70 4.73
N MET A 87 4.30 -11.25 5.53
CA MET A 87 2.88 -11.46 5.25
C MET A 87 2.25 -10.35 4.40
N ASN A 88 2.88 -9.17 4.28
CA ASN A 88 2.31 -8.03 3.57
C ASN A 88 2.80 -8.00 2.11
N PRO A 89 1.94 -8.25 1.10
CA PRO A 89 2.35 -8.22 -0.31
C PRO A 89 2.78 -6.83 -0.75
N ALA A 90 2.33 -5.78 -0.06
CA ALA A 90 2.71 -4.41 -0.39
C ALA A 90 4.20 -4.14 -0.12
N GLU A 91 4.91 -4.96 0.66
CA GLU A 91 6.36 -4.82 0.83
C GLU A 91 7.11 -4.96 -0.50
N ASN A 92 6.61 -5.79 -1.43
CA ASN A 92 7.22 -5.97 -2.74
C ASN A 92 7.03 -4.75 -3.65
N ILE A 93 5.97 -3.96 -3.45
CA ILE A 93 5.68 -2.78 -4.27
C ILE A 93 6.80 -1.73 -4.14
N GLY A 94 7.34 -1.54 -2.95
CA GLY A 94 8.43 -0.58 -2.73
C GLY A 94 9.68 -0.92 -3.56
N ALA A 95 10.06 -2.19 -3.62
CA ALA A 95 11.17 -2.65 -4.44
C ALA A 95 10.90 -2.46 -5.94
N ILE A 96 9.69 -2.81 -6.40
CA ILE A 96 9.29 -2.64 -7.81
C ILE A 96 9.34 -1.17 -8.24
N ILE A 97 8.81 -0.25 -7.43
CA ILE A 97 8.85 1.18 -7.71
C ILE A 97 10.30 1.66 -7.75
N LYS A 98 11.11 1.27 -6.76
CA LYS A 98 12.52 1.66 -6.69
C LYS A 98 13.28 1.21 -7.94
N ASP A 99 13.16 -0.05 -8.34
CA ASP A 99 13.90 -0.60 -9.47
C ASP A 99 13.51 0.09 -10.79
N LYS A 100 12.21 0.32 -11.02
CA LYS A 100 11.71 1.06 -12.19
C LYS A 100 12.22 2.51 -12.22
N VAL A 101 12.17 3.21 -11.08
CA VAL A 101 12.66 4.60 -11.00
C VAL A 101 14.17 4.64 -11.19
N GLU A 102 14.94 3.72 -10.60
CA GLU A 102 16.39 3.65 -10.78
C GLU A 102 16.79 3.43 -12.25
N GLU A 103 16.06 2.59 -12.97
CA GLU A 103 16.24 2.39 -14.41
C GLU A 103 15.99 3.69 -15.21
N LEU A 104 14.88 4.39 -14.91
CA LEU A 104 14.60 5.69 -15.55
C LEU A 104 15.69 6.71 -15.26
N MET A 105 16.10 6.84 -13.99
CA MET A 105 17.16 7.78 -13.58
C MET A 105 18.53 7.43 -14.17
N ALA A 106 18.82 6.16 -14.44
CA ALA A 106 20.04 5.75 -15.13
C ALA A 106 20.07 6.21 -16.59
N ASN A 107 18.90 6.32 -17.23
CA ASN A 107 18.72 6.78 -18.61
C ASN A 107 18.64 8.31 -18.75
N GLU A 108 18.44 9.04 -17.64
CA GLU A 108 18.51 10.50 -17.62
C GLU A 108 19.90 11.03 -18.00
N ASP A 109 19.91 12.24 -18.56
CA ASP A 109 21.17 12.95 -18.82
C ASP A 109 21.94 13.23 -17.53
N ARG A 110 23.24 13.53 -17.65
CA ARG A 110 24.14 13.68 -16.49
C ARG A 110 23.69 14.76 -15.50
N ARG A 111 23.02 15.83 -15.95
CA ARG A 111 22.51 16.91 -15.07
C ARG A 111 21.20 16.48 -14.40
N SER A 112 20.34 15.79 -15.14
CA SER A 112 19.02 15.35 -14.68
C SER A 112 19.09 14.13 -13.73
N ARG A 113 20.10 13.26 -13.88
CA ARG A 113 20.29 12.04 -13.07
C ARG A 113 20.28 12.25 -11.54
N TYR A 114 20.70 13.42 -11.06
CA TYR A 114 20.76 13.72 -9.62
C TYR A 114 19.86 14.90 -9.23
N ASN A 115 18.89 15.24 -10.10
CA ASN A 115 17.97 16.34 -9.90
C ASN A 115 16.66 15.84 -9.25
N TYR A 116 16.16 16.62 -8.29
CA TYR A 116 14.93 16.30 -7.57
C TYR A 116 13.69 16.30 -8.48
N ASP A 117 13.58 17.25 -9.40
CA ASP A 117 12.42 17.35 -10.30
C ASP A 117 12.38 16.16 -11.26
N ALA A 118 13.54 15.75 -11.80
CA ALA A 118 13.64 14.53 -12.61
C ALA A 118 13.23 13.28 -11.81
N LEU A 119 13.69 13.15 -10.56
CA LEU A 119 13.27 12.07 -9.67
C LEU A 119 11.75 12.10 -9.41
N LYS A 120 11.18 13.27 -9.10
CA LYS A 120 9.75 13.45 -8.84
C LYS A 120 8.94 13.06 -10.07
N THR A 121 9.30 13.55 -11.26
CA THR A 121 8.63 13.22 -12.52
C THR A 121 8.73 11.73 -12.85
N ASN A 122 9.90 11.11 -12.72
CA ASN A 122 10.07 9.68 -12.99
C ASN A 122 9.31 8.80 -11.99
N LEU A 123 9.25 9.21 -10.72
CA LEU A 123 8.41 8.57 -9.72
C LEU A 123 6.92 8.69 -10.09
N GLU A 124 6.42 9.89 -10.37
CA GLU A 124 5.01 10.11 -10.74
C GLU A 124 4.61 9.31 -11.97
N ASN A 125 5.46 9.26 -13.01
CA ASN A 125 5.23 8.43 -14.19
C ASN A 125 5.18 6.94 -13.84
N THR A 126 6.14 6.46 -13.04
CA THR A 126 6.19 5.06 -12.59
C THR A 126 4.92 4.69 -11.82
N LEU A 127 4.46 5.54 -10.90
CA LEU A 127 3.25 5.30 -10.12
C LEU A 127 2.01 5.28 -11.01
N LYS A 128 1.92 6.18 -11.99
CA LYS A 128 0.81 6.22 -12.95
C LYS A 128 0.77 4.98 -13.84
N ASP A 129 1.93 4.52 -14.33
CA ASP A 129 2.02 3.31 -15.14
C ASP A 129 1.63 2.07 -14.32
N LEU A 130 2.06 2.03 -13.06
CA LEU A 130 1.69 0.97 -12.14
C LEU A 130 0.23 1.01 -11.72
N GLU A 131 -0.47 2.16 -11.75
CA GLU A 131 -1.83 2.32 -11.20
C GLU A 131 -2.81 1.29 -11.75
N ASN A 132 -2.68 0.91 -13.02
CA ASN A 132 -3.58 -0.01 -13.70
C ASN A 132 -2.89 -1.32 -14.14
N ASP A 133 -1.74 -1.65 -13.55
CA ASP A 133 -1.05 -2.93 -13.80
C ASP A 133 -1.75 -4.08 -13.06
N THR A 134 -2.86 -4.54 -13.65
CA THR A 134 -3.72 -5.56 -13.03
C THR A 134 -3.03 -6.90 -12.83
N ASP A 135 -2.08 -7.25 -13.70
CA ASP A 135 -1.34 -8.50 -13.61
C ASP A 135 -0.43 -8.48 -12.38
N LEU A 136 0.31 -7.38 -12.17
CA LEU A 136 1.09 -7.19 -10.96
C LEU A 136 0.22 -7.29 -9.69
N PHE A 137 -0.96 -6.68 -9.70
CA PHE A 137 -1.85 -6.71 -8.54
C PHE A 137 -2.35 -8.12 -8.25
N ILE A 138 -2.80 -8.82 -9.29
CA ILE A 138 -3.27 -10.20 -9.16
C ILE A 138 -2.15 -11.07 -8.59
N ASP A 139 -0.92 -10.93 -9.08
CA ASP A 139 0.22 -11.72 -8.59
C ASP A 139 0.54 -11.44 -7.11
N LEU A 140 0.57 -10.17 -6.70
CA LEU A 140 0.79 -9.79 -5.30
C LEU A 140 -0.32 -10.32 -4.40
N LEU A 141 -1.57 -10.18 -4.81
CA LEU A 141 -2.74 -10.60 -4.04
C LEU A 141 -2.83 -12.13 -3.96
N CYS A 142 -2.57 -12.83 -5.06
CA CYS A 142 -2.50 -14.30 -5.07
C CYS A 142 -1.31 -14.83 -4.27
N SER A 143 -0.24 -14.05 -4.09
CA SER A 143 0.90 -14.43 -3.24
C SER A 143 0.51 -14.58 -1.76
N MET A 144 -0.52 -13.88 -1.28
CA MET A 144 -0.99 -13.95 0.12
C MET A 144 -1.28 -15.36 0.58
N ARG A 145 -1.89 -16.18 -0.29
CA ARG A 145 -2.17 -17.56 0.07
C ARG A 145 -0.89 -18.34 0.34
N LYS A 146 0.12 -18.18 -0.53
CA LYS A 146 1.42 -18.84 -0.39
C LYS A 146 2.17 -18.35 0.86
N ARG A 147 2.04 -17.06 1.21
CA ARG A 147 2.59 -16.48 2.45
C ARG A 147 1.97 -17.12 3.69
N PHE A 148 0.64 -17.24 3.74
CA PHE A 148 -0.04 -17.92 4.86
C PHE A 148 0.31 -19.40 4.96
N ASP A 149 0.38 -20.12 3.82
CA ASP A 149 0.75 -21.52 3.82
C ASP A 149 2.20 -21.71 4.30
N ALA A 150 3.13 -20.81 3.93
CA ALA A 150 4.51 -20.82 4.42
C ALA A 150 4.60 -20.50 5.91
N LEU A 151 3.84 -19.52 6.41
CA LEU A 151 3.79 -19.18 7.83
C LEU A 151 3.30 -20.36 8.66
N LYS A 152 2.25 -21.04 8.17
CA LYS A 152 1.72 -22.25 8.81
C LYS A 152 2.75 -23.38 8.83
N ALA A 153 3.47 -23.58 7.73
CA ALA A 153 4.55 -24.58 7.65
C ALA A 153 5.74 -24.25 8.56
N ALA A 154 5.94 -22.97 8.89
CA ALA A 154 6.96 -22.48 9.80
C ALA A 154 6.48 -22.37 11.27
N ASP A 155 5.26 -22.85 11.59
CA ASP A 155 4.65 -22.72 12.91
C ASP A 155 4.67 -21.28 13.48
N GLY A 156 4.49 -20.29 12.59
CA GLY A 156 4.52 -18.87 12.95
C GLY A 156 5.92 -18.23 12.96
N GLY A 157 6.97 -18.98 12.59
CA GLY A 157 8.32 -18.46 12.37
C GLY A 157 8.47 -17.63 11.09
N HIS A 158 9.65 -17.03 10.92
CA HIS A 158 9.98 -16.24 9.74
C HIS A 158 9.90 -17.06 8.45
N THR A 159 9.35 -16.45 7.40
CA THR A 159 9.29 -17.06 6.07
C THR A 159 10.28 -16.39 5.11
N LYS A 160 10.40 -16.94 3.89
CA LYS A 160 11.25 -16.41 2.81
C LYS A 160 10.63 -15.27 2.02
N PHE A 161 9.42 -14.86 2.39
CA PHE A 161 8.59 -13.91 1.68
C PHE A 161 8.85 -12.46 2.09
#